data_AF-A0A1L9GYU1-F1
#
_entry.id   AF-A0A1L9GYU1-F1
#
_cell.length_a   1.000
_cell.length_b   1.000
_cell.length_c   1.000
_cell.angle_alpha   90.00
_cell.angle_beta   90.00
_cell.angle_gamma   90.00
#
_symmetry.space_group_name_H-M   'P 1'
#
loop_
_entity.id
_entity.type
_entity.pdbx_description
1 polymer ?
#
loop_
_entity_poly.entity_id
_entity_poly.type
_entity_poly.pdbx_seq_one_letter_code
_entity_poly.pdbx_strand_id
1 'polypeptide(L)'
;MIITYHKESFIRVQQGDLVVAFSPISREIDPKTTRFGADLCLTALNAPSFNGCETVTFGNKKPFVIDSPGEYEVDGIFIYGLASEGFEGKINTIFATEIDGVRLCHLGGLANPDLDPKTIEDIGGVDVLFVPIAGGPVLLPKDAAKLAASLEPKLIIPVMFENGAGQEALKTFAKEIGGEIGEQVDKLTLKRKDLEGKEGDLVIIKAT
;
A
#
# COMPACT_ATOMS: atom_id res chain seq x y z
N MET A 1 11.96 5.08 9.34
CA MET A 1 10.56 4.94 8.89
C MET A 1 9.87 3.85 9.72
N ILE A 2 8.60 4.04 10.06
CA ILE A 2 7.74 3.03 10.70
C ILE A 2 6.53 2.81 9.80
N ILE A 3 6.26 1.56 9.45
CA ILE A 3 5.15 1.14 8.60
C ILE A 3 4.20 0.29 9.45
N THR A 4 2.92 0.66 9.47
CA THR A 4 1.86 -0.04 10.20
C THR A 4 0.71 -0.37 9.26
N TYR A 5 0.08 -1.52 9.47
CA TYR A 5 -1.04 -1.98 8.68
C TYR A 5 -2.34 -2.07 9.50
N HIS A 6 -3.42 -1.45 9.00
CA HIS A 6 -4.68 -1.26 9.72
C HIS A 6 -5.89 -1.98 9.07
N LYS A 7 -5.64 -3.09 8.34
CA LYS A 7 -6.60 -3.88 7.52
C LYS A 7 -6.87 -3.28 6.14
N GLU A 8 -7.56 -4.04 5.28
CA GLU A 8 -7.89 -3.64 3.91
C GLU A 8 -6.63 -3.17 3.17
N SER A 9 -6.62 -1.96 2.62
CA SER A 9 -5.44 -1.36 1.98
C SER A 9 -4.85 -0.23 2.85
N PHE A 10 -5.20 -0.15 4.13
CA PHE A 10 -4.83 0.98 4.98
C PHE A 10 -3.43 0.84 5.57
N ILE A 11 -2.48 1.53 4.95
CA ILE A 11 -1.10 1.61 5.42
C ILE A 11 -0.80 2.99 6.01
N ARG A 12 -0.20 3.01 7.19
CA ARG A 12 0.39 4.20 7.78
C ARG A 12 1.90 4.15 7.66
N VAL A 13 2.49 5.18 7.07
CA VAL A 13 3.94 5.39 7.03
C VAL A 13 4.28 6.62 7.87
N GLN A 14 5.20 6.45 8.81
CA GLN A 14 5.70 7.55 9.66
C GLN A 14 7.21 7.69 9.55
N GLN A 15 7.70 8.91 9.35
CA GLN A 15 9.11 9.26 9.33
C GLN A 15 9.33 10.55 10.12
N GLY A 16 9.91 10.44 11.33
CA GLY A 16 9.94 11.57 12.26
C GLY A 16 8.52 12.04 12.58
N ASP A 17 8.24 13.31 12.31
CA ASP A 17 6.92 13.93 12.49
C ASP A 17 5.99 13.76 11.27
N LEU A 18 6.54 13.43 10.10
CA LEU A 18 5.78 13.18 8.88
C LEU A 18 4.98 11.87 9.01
N VAL A 19 3.70 11.93 8.66
CA VAL A 19 2.77 10.80 8.62
C VAL A 19 1.99 10.82 7.31
N VAL A 20 2.13 9.76 6.54
CA VAL A 20 1.40 9.51 5.29
C VAL A 20 0.44 8.33 5.50
N ALA A 21 -0.83 8.55 5.20
CA ALA A 21 -1.86 7.53 5.22
C ALA A 21 -2.21 7.11 3.78
N PHE A 22 -1.97 5.85 3.44
CA PHE A 22 -2.43 5.25 2.19
C PHE A 22 -3.75 4.54 2.42
N SER A 23 -4.73 4.85 1.58
CA SER A 23 -6.07 4.26 1.52
C SER A 23 -6.73 4.02 2.87
N PRO A 24 -6.89 5.06 3.73
CA PRO A 24 -7.55 4.90 5.02
C PRO A 24 -8.97 4.34 4.90
N ILE A 25 -9.37 3.53 5.87
CA ILE A 25 -10.72 2.94 5.93
C ILE A 25 -11.69 3.95 6.53
N SER A 26 -12.81 4.19 5.85
CA SER A 26 -13.91 5.02 6.36
C SER A 26 -14.60 4.36 7.55
N ARG A 27 -15.14 5.19 8.46
CA ARG A 27 -15.97 4.72 9.58
C ARG A 27 -17.26 4.02 9.13
N GLU A 28 -17.67 4.19 7.88
CA GLU A 28 -18.79 3.44 7.29
C GLU A 28 -18.49 1.95 7.17
N ILE A 29 -17.24 1.59 6.93
CA ILE A 29 -16.78 0.20 6.80
C ILE A 29 -16.40 -0.38 8.16
N ASP A 30 -15.59 0.34 8.93
CA ASP A 30 -15.19 -0.07 10.29
C ASP A 30 -15.35 1.10 11.26
N PRO A 31 -16.46 1.16 12.04
CA PRO A 31 -16.68 2.20 13.04
C PRO A 31 -15.61 2.25 14.14
N LYS A 32 -14.83 1.17 14.30
CA LYS A 32 -13.73 1.04 15.27
C LYS A 32 -12.35 1.16 14.61
N THR A 33 -12.29 1.58 13.35
CA THR A 33 -11.04 1.81 12.62
C THR A 33 -10.09 2.74 13.38
N THR A 34 -8.80 2.56 13.18
CA THR A 34 -7.75 3.35 13.83
C THR A 34 -7.86 4.82 13.42
N ARG A 35 -7.66 5.72 14.38
CA ARG A 35 -7.70 7.19 14.17
C ARG A 35 -6.38 7.82 14.61
N PHE A 36 -5.81 8.67 13.78
CA PHE A 36 -4.58 9.42 14.06
C PHE A 36 -4.53 10.70 13.24
N GLY A 37 -3.49 11.53 13.38
CA GLY A 37 -3.27 12.69 12.53
C GLY A 37 -2.28 12.38 11.42
N ALA A 38 -2.59 12.71 10.18
CA ALA A 38 -1.70 12.58 9.03
C ALA A 38 -1.44 13.93 8.35
N ASP A 39 -0.29 14.05 7.69
CA ASP A 39 0.05 15.21 6.85
C ASP A 39 -0.42 14.98 5.41
N LEU A 40 -0.37 13.73 4.94
CA LEU A 40 -0.87 13.30 3.63
C LEU A 40 -1.90 12.18 3.77
N CYS A 41 -2.99 12.27 3.02
CA CYS A 41 -3.98 11.21 2.84
C CYS A 41 -4.07 10.86 1.34
N LEU A 42 -3.63 9.66 0.97
CA LEU A 42 -3.58 9.19 -0.41
C LEU A 42 -4.68 8.14 -0.61
N THR A 43 -5.74 8.44 -1.35
CA THR A 43 -6.88 7.52 -1.51
C THR A 43 -6.86 6.86 -2.87
N ALA A 44 -6.59 5.54 -2.91
CA ALA A 44 -6.42 4.84 -4.18
C ALA A 44 -7.73 4.73 -4.97
N LEU A 45 -8.85 4.60 -4.28
CA LEU A 45 -10.18 4.43 -4.87
C LEU A 45 -11.18 5.29 -4.11
N ASN A 46 -12.12 5.90 -4.84
CA ASN A 46 -13.26 6.58 -4.22
C ASN A 46 -14.31 5.55 -3.76
N ALA A 47 -13.96 4.79 -2.74
CA ALA A 47 -14.82 3.80 -2.09
C ALA A 47 -14.57 3.84 -0.57
N PRO A 48 -15.58 3.58 0.28
CA PRO A 48 -15.42 3.68 1.73
C PRO A 48 -14.29 2.82 2.33
N SER A 49 -13.91 1.70 1.70
CA SER A 49 -12.79 0.85 2.16
C SER A 49 -11.40 1.42 1.83
N PHE A 50 -11.31 2.48 1.03
CA PHE A 50 -10.07 3.13 0.59
C PHE A 50 -10.06 4.66 0.82
N ASN A 51 -11.23 5.25 1.10
CA ASN A 51 -11.42 6.68 1.26
C ASN A 51 -12.04 7.02 2.62
N GLY A 52 -11.21 6.93 3.65
CA GLY A 52 -11.52 7.27 5.03
C GLY A 52 -10.70 8.44 5.57
N CYS A 53 -10.44 9.47 4.75
CA CYS A 53 -9.57 10.58 5.19
C CYS A 53 -10.08 11.30 6.45
N GLU A 54 -11.37 11.19 6.80
CA GLU A 54 -11.90 11.73 8.05
C GLU A 54 -11.32 11.05 9.30
N THR A 55 -10.80 9.82 9.17
CA THR A 55 -10.20 9.07 10.27
C THR A 55 -8.78 9.53 10.61
N VAL A 56 -8.13 10.24 9.69
CA VAL A 56 -6.73 10.66 9.80
C VAL A 56 -6.55 12.17 10.09
N THR A 57 -7.56 12.79 10.72
CA THR A 57 -7.64 14.24 11.03
C THR A 57 -7.43 14.58 12.52
N PHE A 58 -6.80 13.69 13.31
CA PHE A 58 -6.67 13.92 14.77
C PHE A 58 -5.63 14.98 15.16
N GLY A 59 -5.89 15.59 16.32
CA GLY A 59 -5.03 16.61 16.90
C GLY A 59 -5.08 17.89 16.08
N ASN A 60 -3.91 18.44 15.75
CA ASN A 60 -3.79 19.65 14.93
C ASN A 60 -3.49 19.34 13.46
N LYS A 61 -3.56 18.07 13.04
CA LYS A 61 -3.25 17.66 11.67
C LYS A 61 -4.49 17.66 10.79
N LYS A 62 -4.40 18.36 9.67
CA LYS A 62 -5.36 18.31 8.56
C LYS A 62 -4.59 17.84 7.33
N PRO A 63 -4.78 16.59 6.87
CA PRO A 63 -3.98 16.07 5.78
C PRO A 63 -4.28 16.80 4.47
N PHE A 64 -3.26 16.98 3.64
CA PHE A 64 -3.46 17.23 2.22
C PHE A 64 -3.95 15.92 1.58
N VAL A 65 -5.11 15.98 0.94
CA VAL A 65 -5.77 14.81 0.36
C VAL A 65 -5.43 14.71 -1.13
N ILE A 66 -4.98 13.55 -1.57
CA ILE A 66 -4.74 13.20 -2.96
C ILE A 66 -5.62 12.00 -3.31
N ASP A 67 -6.62 12.22 -4.14
CA ASP A 67 -7.69 11.26 -4.44
C ASP A 67 -7.85 10.95 -5.93
N SER A 68 -6.90 11.39 -6.75
CA SER A 68 -6.91 11.18 -8.19
C SER A 68 -5.50 11.03 -8.76
N PRO A 69 -5.35 10.39 -9.94
CA PRO A 69 -4.08 10.31 -10.64
C PRO A 69 -3.52 11.69 -10.99
N GLY A 70 -2.19 11.82 -10.96
CA GLY A 70 -1.48 13.06 -11.21
C GLY A 70 -0.09 13.06 -10.57
N GLU A 71 0.68 14.10 -10.85
CA GLU A 71 1.96 14.36 -10.21
C GLU A 71 1.78 15.46 -9.17
N TYR A 72 2.26 15.21 -7.96
CA TYR A 72 2.09 16.12 -6.83
C TYR A 72 3.42 16.32 -6.13
N GLU A 73 3.63 17.54 -5.62
CA GLU A 73 4.70 17.85 -4.68
C GLU A 73 4.08 18.53 -3.46
N VAL A 74 4.24 17.92 -2.29
CA VAL A 74 3.74 18.47 -1.03
C VAL A 74 4.88 18.48 -0.03
N ASP A 75 5.26 19.67 0.44
CA ASP A 75 6.37 19.86 1.39
C ASP A 75 7.67 19.16 0.98
N GLY A 76 7.98 19.16 -0.32
CA GLY A 76 9.17 18.53 -0.92
C GLY A 76 9.08 17.00 -1.09
N ILE A 77 7.92 16.40 -0.83
CA ILE A 77 7.65 14.98 -1.11
C ILE A 77 6.99 14.89 -2.48
N PHE A 78 7.62 14.16 -3.39
CA PHE A 78 7.06 13.85 -4.70
C PHE A 78 6.13 12.63 -4.60
N ILE A 79 4.92 12.76 -5.14
CA ILE A 79 3.93 11.70 -5.22
C ILE A 79 3.46 11.56 -6.68
N TYR A 80 3.59 10.36 -7.21
CA TYR A 80 3.06 9.96 -8.50
C TYR A 80 1.81 9.11 -8.27
N GLY A 81 0.64 9.64 -8.65
CA GLY A 81 -0.62 8.93 -8.70
C GLY A 81 -0.87 8.43 -10.13
N LEU A 82 -0.87 7.12 -10.34
CA LEU A 82 -0.95 6.49 -11.66
C LEU A 82 -2.29 5.79 -11.83
N ALA A 83 -3.01 6.12 -12.90
CA ALA A 83 -4.33 5.56 -13.18
C ALA A 83 -4.20 4.07 -13.53
N SER A 84 -5.10 3.26 -12.96
CA SER A 84 -5.16 1.82 -13.19
C SER A 84 -6.60 1.32 -12.99
N GLU A 85 -6.84 0.05 -13.33
CA GLU A 85 -8.16 -0.56 -13.21
C GLU A 85 -8.41 -1.06 -11.78
N GLY A 86 -9.41 -0.49 -11.11
CA GLY A 86 -9.92 -0.97 -9.83
C GLY A 86 -11.16 -1.83 -9.98
N PHE A 87 -11.70 -2.29 -8.85
CA PHE A 87 -12.91 -3.11 -8.82
C PHE A 87 -14.13 -2.37 -9.38
N GLU A 88 -15.08 -3.12 -9.94
CA GLU A 88 -16.34 -2.59 -10.49
C GLU A 88 -16.14 -1.52 -11.58
N GLY A 89 -15.01 -1.53 -12.29
CA GLY A 89 -14.69 -0.55 -13.33
C GLY A 89 -14.38 0.85 -12.79
N LYS A 90 -14.13 0.98 -11.49
CA LYS A 90 -13.68 2.24 -10.88
C LYS A 90 -12.21 2.48 -11.21
N ILE A 91 -11.82 3.75 -11.29
CA ILE A 91 -10.41 4.13 -11.44
C ILE A 91 -9.71 3.89 -10.11
N ASN A 92 -8.67 3.04 -10.13
CA ASN A 92 -7.71 2.90 -9.05
C ASN A 92 -6.50 3.81 -9.30
N THR A 93 -5.95 4.38 -8.25
CA THR A 93 -4.72 5.18 -8.28
C THR A 93 -3.62 4.41 -7.55
N ILE A 94 -2.61 3.96 -8.30
CA ILE A 94 -1.37 3.45 -7.73
C ILE A 94 -0.57 4.67 -7.25
N PHE A 95 -0.08 4.64 -6.02
CA PHE A 95 0.75 5.72 -5.48
C PHE A 95 2.21 5.29 -5.37
N ALA A 96 3.10 5.97 -6.09
CA ALA A 96 4.53 5.86 -5.91
C ALA A 96 5.08 7.16 -5.29
N THR A 97 5.86 7.08 -4.22
CA THR A 97 6.42 8.25 -3.54
C THR A 97 7.75 7.92 -2.87
N GLU A 98 8.64 8.89 -2.77
CA GLU A 98 9.92 8.75 -2.06
C GLU A 98 9.89 9.50 -0.72
N ILE A 99 10.18 8.79 0.37
CA ILE A 99 10.28 9.36 1.71
C ILE A 99 11.61 8.94 2.32
N ASP A 100 12.45 9.91 2.70
CA ASP A 100 13.77 9.67 3.31
C ASP A 100 14.65 8.74 2.44
N GLY A 101 14.61 8.94 1.11
CA GLY A 101 15.35 8.13 0.13
C GLY A 101 14.83 6.70 -0.03
N VAL A 102 13.64 6.37 0.48
CA VAL A 102 12.99 5.06 0.31
C VAL A 102 11.77 5.23 -0.59
N ARG A 103 11.77 4.56 -1.75
CA ARG A 103 10.67 4.61 -2.72
C ARG A 103 9.59 3.57 -2.38
N LEU A 104 8.42 4.07 -2.04
CA LEU A 104 7.25 3.31 -1.64
C LEU A 104 6.29 3.23 -2.82
N CYS A 105 5.73 2.05 -3.09
CA CYS A 105 4.69 1.87 -4.10
C CYS A 105 3.49 1.15 -3.47
N HIS A 106 2.33 1.79 -3.53
CA HIS A 106 1.08 1.27 -3.01
C HIS A 106 0.10 1.01 -4.14
N LEU A 107 -0.18 -0.27 -4.42
CA LEU A 107 -1.00 -0.66 -5.57
C LEU A 107 -2.50 -0.38 -5.39
N GLY A 108 -2.94 -0.03 -4.18
CA GLY A 108 -4.35 0.29 -3.92
C GLY A 108 -5.24 -0.93 -4.05
N GLY A 109 -6.44 -0.75 -4.63
CA GLY A 109 -7.38 -1.82 -4.93
C GLY A 109 -7.29 -2.26 -6.39
N LEU A 110 -6.07 -2.48 -6.88
CA LEU A 110 -5.80 -2.92 -8.25
C LEU A 110 -6.54 -4.23 -8.55
N ALA A 111 -7.30 -4.25 -9.63
CA ALA A 111 -8.10 -5.40 -10.06
C ALA A 111 -7.51 -6.13 -11.27
N ASN A 112 -6.69 -5.43 -12.06
CA ASN A 112 -6.05 -5.97 -13.26
C ASN A 112 -4.52 -5.96 -13.09
N PRO A 113 -3.82 -7.11 -13.22
CA PRO A 113 -2.37 -7.17 -13.09
C PRO A 113 -1.63 -6.58 -14.30
N ASP A 114 -2.30 -6.44 -15.45
CA ASP A 114 -1.68 -5.96 -16.68
C ASP A 114 -1.62 -4.43 -16.68
N LEU A 115 -0.52 -3.89 -16.15
CA LEU A 115 -0.21 -2.46 -16.24
C LEU A 115 0.40 -2.13 -17.60
N ASP A 116 0.02 -0.99 -18.17
CA ASP A 116 0.66 -0.54 -19.40
C ASP A 116 2.15 -0.19 -19.16
N PRO A 117 3.02 -0.31 -20.18
CA PRO A 117 4.45 -0.10 -20.00
C PRO A 117 4.83 1.29 -19.46
N LYS A 118 4.05 2.32 -19.78
CA LYS A 118 4.30 3.68 -19.29
C LYS A 118 4.00 3.76 -17.79
N THR A 119 2.92 3.14 -17.33
CA THR A 119 2.63 3.03 -15.89
C THR A 119 3.77 2.32 -15.15
N ILE A 120 4.35 1.26 -15.71
CA ILE A 120 5.50 0.57 -15.09
C ILE A 120 6.74 1.48 -15.05
N GLU A 121 7.01 2.21 -16.13
CA GLU A 121 8.11 3.18 -16.20
C GLU A 121 7.94 4.31 -15.16
N ASP A 122 6.73 4.87 -15.05
CA ASP A 122 6.39 5.94 -14.12
C ASP A 122 6.42 5.46 -12.64
N ILE A 123 6.05 4.19 -12.37
CA ILE A 123 6.26 3.56 -11.04
C ILE A 123 7.74 3.55 -10.69
N GLY A 124 8.62 3.29 -11.66
CA GLY A 124 10.07 3.22 -11.52
C GLY A 124 10.53 2.17 -10.49
N GLY A 125 11.75 2.34 -9.96
CA GLY A 125 12.29 1.41 -8.96
C GLY A 125 11.50 1.45 -7.66
N VAL A 126 11.22 0.28 -7.06
CA VAL A 126 10.43 0.17 -5.83
C VAL A 126 11.30 -0.40 -4.71
N ASP A 127 11.39 0.29 -3.57
CA ASP A 127 12.05 -0.28 -2.38
C ASP A 127 11.05 -1.07 -1.52
N VAL A 128 9.83 -0.56 -1.35
CA VAL A 128 8.78 -1.23 -0.58
C VAL A 128 7.49 -1.23 -1.38
N LEU A 129 6.99 -2.42 -1.68
CA LEU A 129 5.73 -2.63 -2.40
C LEU A 129 4.61 -3.05 -1.43
N PHE A 130 3.49 -2.35 -1.47
CA PHE A 130 2.24 -2.78 -0.84
C PHE A 130 1.31 -3.38 -1.90
N VAL A 131 1.01 -4.67 -1.79
CA VAL A 131 0.31 -5.43 -2.82
C VAL A 131 -0.99 -6.08 -2.30
N PRO A 132 -2.16 -5.79 -2.89
CA PRO A 132 -3.41 -6.43 -2.49
C PRO A 132 -3.43 -7.90 -2.93
N ILE A 133 -3.83 -8.80 -2.04
CA ILE A 133 -3.82 -10.25 -2.32
C ILE A 133 -5.16 -10.95 -2.03
N ALA A 134 -6.24 -10.21 -1.76
CA ALA A 134 -7.51 -10.81 -1.33
C ALA A 134 -8.11 -11.79 -2.35
N GLY A 135 -7.82 -11.61 -3.64
CA GLY A 135 -8.59 -12.19 -4.74
C GLY A 135 -10.02 -11.64 -4.81
N GLY A 136 -10.76 -11.97 -5.87
CA GLY A 136 -12.12 -11.48 -6.07
C GLY A 136 -12.15 -10.03 -6.57
N PRO A 137 -12.52 -9.03 -5.75
CA PRO A 137 -12.55 -7.62 -6.19
C PRO A 137 -11.16 -7.05 -6.55
N VAL A 138 -10.07 -7.62 -6.03
CA VAL A 138 -8.70 -7.20 -6.32
C VAL A 138 -7.90 -8.37 -6.91
N LEU A 139 -6.60 -8.16 -7.15
CA LEU A 139 -5.70 -9.17 -7.70
C LEU A 139 -5.84 -10.53 -7.00
N LEU A 140 -5.87 -11.59 -7.81
CA LEU A 140 -5.66 -12.96 -7.33
C LEU A 140 -4.23 -13.09 -6.78
N PRO A 141 -3.99 -13.88 -5.72
CA PRO A 141 -2.66 -14.06 -5.13
C PRO A 141 -1.55 -14.40 -6.13
N LYS A 142 -1.87 -15.22 -7.15
CA LYS A 142 -0.90 -15.59 -8.19
C LYS A 142 -0.52 -14.43 -9.11
N ASP A 143 -1.49 -13.60 -9.46
CA ASP A 143 -1.27 -12.49 -10.38
C ASP A 143 -0.63 -11.31 -9.63
N ALA A 144 -1.00 -11.11 -8.37
CA ALA A 144 -0.27 -10.24 -7.44
C ALA A 144 1.20 -10.63 -7.32
N ALA A 145 1.51 -11.93 -7.19
CA ALA A 145 2.89 -12.41 -7.11
C ALA A 145 3.68 -12.14 -8.40
N LYS A 146 3.09 -12.39 -9.57
CA LYS A 146 3.72 -12.09 -10.87
C LYS A 146 4.00 -10.60 -11.05
N LEU A 147 3.02 -9.75 -10.73
CA LEU A 147 3.18 -8.30 -10.82
C LEU A 147 4.27 -7.83 -9.86
N ALA A 148 4.25 -8.30 -8.60
CA ALA A 148 5.30 -7.98 -7.63
C ALA A 148 6.69 -8.38 -8.15
N ALA A 149 6.85 -9.57 -8.75
CA ALA A 149 8.11 -9.98 -9.35
C ALA A 149 8.56 -9.05 -10.50
N SER A 150 7.64 -8.60 -11.36
CA SER A 150 7.97 -7.69 -12.47
C SER A 150 8.37 -6.27 -12.04
N LEU A 151 7.97 -5.85 -10.84
CA LEU A 151 8.33 -4.56 -10.26
C LEU A 151 9.67 -4.62 -9.49
N GLU A 152 10.25 -5.81 -9.34
CA GLU A 152 11.53 -6.08 -8.67
C GLU A 152 11.73 -5.30 -7.35
N PRO A 153 10.76 -5.30 -6.42
CA PRO A 153 10.88 -4.53 -5.20
C PRO A 153 11.89 -5.17 -4.25
N LYS A 154 12.50 -4.37 -3.38
CA LYS A 154 13.38 -4.91 -2.32
C LYS A 154 12.59 -5.62 -1.23
N LEU A 155 11.49 -5.02 -0.77
CA LEU A 155 10.55 -5.60 0.19
C LEU A 155 9.14 -5.67 -0.38
N ILE A 156 8.45 -6.76 -0.10
CA ILE A 156 7.06 -6.98 -0.47
C ILE A 156 6.22 -7.10 0.81
N ILE A 157 5.20 -6.27 0.93
CA ILE A 157 4.24 -6.27 2.03
C ILE A 157 2.84 -6.56 1.45
N PRO A 158 2.30 -7.78 1.59
CA PRO A 158 0.95 -8.06 1.17
C PRO A 158 -0.06 -7.30 2.04
N VAL A 159 -1.21 -6.96 1.46
CA VAL A 159 -2.36 -6.35 2.14
C VAL A 159 -3.66 -7.00 1.68
N MET A 160 -4.75 -6.73 2.40
CA MET A 160 -6.11 -7.24 2.20
C MET A 160 -6.23 -8.76 2.43
N PHE A 161 -5.63 -9.29 3.50
CA PHE A 161 -5.65 -10.72 3.81
C PHE A 161 -6.27 -11.05 5.18
N GLU A 162 -7.08 -10.14 5.74
CA GLU A 162 -7.65 -10.25 7.09
C GLU A 162 -8.94 -11.08 7.11
N ASN A 163 -9.56 -11.26 5.94
CA ASN A 163 -10.84 -11.96 5.82
C ASN A 163 -10.68 -13.48 5.97
N GLY A 164 -11.81 -14.21 6.05
CA GLY A 164 -11.83 -15.66 6.28
C GLY A 164 -11.07 -16.51 5.25
N ALA A 165 -10.80 -15.99 4.04
CA ALA A 165 -10.01 -16.64 3.00
C ALA A 165 -8.55 -16.15 2.94
N GLY A 166 -8.21 -15.10 3.69
CA GLY A 166 -6.95 -14.38 3.56
C GLY A 166 -5.71 -15.18 3.96
N GLN A 167 -5.84 -16.16 4.86
CA GLN A 167 -4.74 -17.08 5.19
C GLN A 167 -4.34 -17.96 4.00
N GLU A 168 -5.31 -18.46 3.22
CA GLU A 168 -5.02 -19.24 2.02
C GLU A 168 -4.50 -18.37 0.87
N ALA A 169 -5.01 -17.13 0.78
CA ALA A 169 -4.47 -16.12 -0.13
C ALA A 169 -3.00 -15.82 0.15
N LEU A 170 -2.65 -15.57 1.42
CA LEU A 170 -1.28 -15.31 1.86
C LEU A 170 -0.35 -16.51 1.61
N LYS A 171 -0.80 -17.74 1.90
CA LYS A 171 -0.05 -18.97 1.56
C LYS A 171 0.21 -19.11 0.08
N THR A 172 -0.81 -18.85 -0.73
CA THR A 172 -0.68 -18.91 -2.20
C THR A 172 0.30 -17.84 -2.68
N PHE A 173 0.15 -16.59 -2.22
CA PHE A 173 1.03 -15.49 -2.58
C PHE A 173 2.49 -15.77 -2.21
N ALA A 174 2.76 -16.14 -0.95
CA ALA A 174 4.10 -16.43 -0.46
C ALA A 174 4.78 -17.55 -1.27
N LYS A 175 4.04 -18.63 -1.58
CA LYS A 175 4.55 -19.72 -2.41
C LYS A 175 4.95 -19.26 -3.82
N GLU A 176 4.14 -18.41 -4.45
CA GLU A 176 4.37 -17.97 -5.83
C GLU A 176 5.56 -16.99 -5.93
N ILE A 177 5.83 -16.19 -4.90
CA ILE A 177 7.05 -15.35 -4.83
C ILE A 177 8.27 -16.10 -4.28
N GLY A 178 8.15 -17.41 -4.00
CA GLY A 178 9.22 -18.21 -3.40
C GLY A 178 9.58 -17.84 -1.96
N GLY A 179 8.70 -17.12 -1.26
CA GLY A 179 8.87 -16.68 0.11
C GLY A 179 8.30 -17.66 1.14
N GLU A 180 8.74 -17.51 2.38
CA GLU A 180 8.19 -18.24 3.53
C GLU A 180 7.31 -17.32 4.38
N ILE A 181 6.19 -17.86 4.89
CA ILE A 181 5.38 -17.15 5.89
C ILE A 181 6.12 -17.24 7.23
N GLY A 182 6.94 -16.24 7.50
CA GLY A 182 7.62 -16.06 8.78
C GLY A 182 6.69 -15.52 9.88
N GLU A 183 7.30 -15.12 11.00
CA GLU A 183 6.60 -14.42 12.08
C GLU A 183 6.01 -13.10 11.58
N GLN A 184 4.74 -12.85 11.90
CA GLN A 184 4.11 -11.56 11.60
C GLN A 184 4.54 -10.52 12.63
N VAL A 185 4.98 -9.36 12.16
CA VAL A 185 5.37 -8.25 13.03
C VAL A 185 4.20 -7.29 13.26
N ASP A 186 4.11 -6.67 14.43
CA ASP A 186 3.05 -5.66 14.69
C ASP A 186 3.26 -4.39 13.87
N LYS A 187 4.51 -4.07 13.52
CA LYS A 187 4.92 -2.95 12.67
C LYS A 187 6.32 -3.20 12.11
N LEU A 188 6.62 -2.64 10.93
CA LEU A 188 7.97 -2.67 10.37
C LEU A 188 8.68 -1.35 10.68
N THR A 189 9.84 -1.43 11.35
CA THR A 189 10.74 -0.28 11.48
C THR A 189 11.87 -0.45 10.48
N LEU A 190 12.03 0.52 9.59
CA LEU A 190 12.91 0.44 8.42
C LEU A 190 13.82 1.67 8.32
N LYS A 191 15.10 1.45 8.05
CA LYS A 191 16.06 2.46 7.59
C LYS A 191 16.54 2.08 6.18
N ARG A 192 17.05 3.06 5.42
CA ARG A 192 17.61 2.87 4.08
C ARG A 192 18.58 1.68 4.00
N LYS A 193 19.51 1.58 4.94
CA LYS A 193 20.53 0.52 5.01
C LYS A 193 19.95 -0.90 5.21
N ASP A 194 18.75 -1.01 5.78
CA ASP A 194 18.12 -2.31 6.05
C ASP A 194 17.56 -2.93 4.75
N LEU A 195 17.53 -2.16 3.66
CA LEU A 195 17.17 -2.59 2.31
C LEU A 195 18.37 -3.08 1.49
N GLU A 196 19.60 -2.91 1.97
CA GLU A 196 20.80 -3.33 1.24
C GLU A 196 20.82 -4.87 1.13
N GLY A 197 20.94 -5.38 -0.10
CA GLY A 197 20.96 -6.82 -0.39
C GLY A 197 19.60 -7.52 -0.30
N LYS A 198 18.50 -6.76 -0.17
CA LYS A 198 17.12 -7.28 -0.22
C LYS A 198 16.65 -7.41 -1.66
N GLU A 199 16.05 -8.54 -1.99
CA GLU A 199 15.61 -8.90 -3.34
C GLU A 199 14.25 -9.61 -3.27
N GLY A 200 13.16 -8.84 -3.17
CA GLY A 200 11.81 -9.38 -3.09
C GLY A 200 11.45 -10.01 -1.73
N ASP A 201 12.13 -9.65 -0.65
CA ASP A 201 11.89 -10.23 0.67
C ASP A 201 10.46 -9.96 1.15
N LEU A 202 9.76 -11.02 1.55
CA LEU A 202 8.41 -10.95 2.09
C LEU A 202 8.43 -10.48 3.55
N VAL A 203 7.68 -9.41 3.85
CA VAL A 203 7.44 -8.96 5.23
C VAL A 203 5.93 -8.92 5.49
N ILE A 204 5.50 -9.64 6.52
CA ILE A 204 4.08 -9.72 6.89
C ILE A 204 3.87 -8.89 8.14
N ILE A 205 3.07 -7.82 8.01
CA ILE A 205 2.66 -6.97 9.13
C ILE A 205 1.27 -7.42 9.58
N LYS A 206 1.09 -7.64 10.88
CA LYS A 206 -0.21 -7.97 11.46
C LYS A 206 -1.13 -6.76 11.37
N ALA A 207 -2.34 -6.97 10.84
CA ALA A 207 -3.35 -5.92 10.84
C ALA A 207 -3.82 -5.61 12.28
N THR A 208 -3.86 -4.32 12.62
CA THR A 208 -4.34 -3.81 13.92
C THR A 208 -5.78 -3.35 13.87
#